data_AF-A0A497JUN9-F1
#
_entry.id   AF-A0A497JUN9-F1
#
_cell.length_a   1.000
_cell.length_b   1.000
_cell.length_c   1.000
_cell.angle_alpha   90.00
_cell.angle_beta   90.00
_cell.angle_gamma   90.00
#
_symmetry.space_group_name_H-M   'P 1'
#
loop_
_entity.id
_entity.type
_entity.pdbx_description
1 polymer ?
#
loop_
_entity_poly.entity_id
_entity_poly.type
_entity_poly.pdbx_seq_one_letter_code
_entity_poly.pdbx_strand_id
1 'polypeptide(L)'
;MVGIDLWERYCKFYEKDFSEQMEFNRERMERYFRRWRKTDLAKMLCRGNIKSFRDVPITRYDDYPMLSEFGRKISEATKRNPKRKGELFKEYYDRISRKIGASLDRYMTEPLYLCMKTTGTTGESKWIAHGETFWKNFVSGAISVAVIACSDGWGETKAKIGDKALNLTAPVPHLSGWASWASQIHFKLIPPIEVTDNLRDMKETFFLILKAIRRGEKISLAG
;
A
#
# COMPACT_ATOMS: atom_id res chain seq x y z
N MET A 1 16.45 18.37 19.10
CA MET A 1 15.93 17.68 17.91
C MET A 1 14.79 18.50 17.37
N VAL A 2 14.94 19.07 16.17
CA VAL A 2 13.82 19.73 15.48
C VAL A 2 12.80 18.63 15.16
N GLY A 3 11.61 18.71 15.73
CA GLY A 3 10.54 17.74 15.44
C GLY A 3 10.20 17.79 13.95
N ILE A 4 9.99 16.63 13.33
CA ILE A 4 9.49 16.60 11.95
C ILE A 4 8.07 17.16 11.97
N ASP A 5 7.85 18.24 11.22
CA ASP A 5 6.52 18.71 10.88
C ASP A 5 5.91 17.75 9.86
N LEU A 6 4.89 17.00 10.28
CA LEU A 6 4.21 16.01 9.44
C LEU A 6 3.48 16.66 8.27
N TRP A 7 2.93 17.86 8.47
CA TRP A 7 2.22 18.57 7.43
C TRP A 7 3.18 19.07 6.34
N GLU A 8 4.22 19.80 6.74
CA GLU A 8 5.23 20.33 5.82
C GLU A 8 5.88 19.18 5.02
N ARG A 9 6.10 18.02 5.65
CA ARG A 9 6.74 16.87 5.00
C ARG A 9 5.83 16.12 4.03
N TYR A 10 4.56 15.93 4.36
CA TYR A 10 3.68 15.01 3.62
C TYR A 10 2.53 15.69 2.89
N CYS A 11 2.15 16.91 3.27
CA CYS A 11 0.96 17.59 2.75
C CYS A 11 1.25 18.88 1.98
N LYS A 12 2.46 19.44 2.07
CA LYS A 12 2.85 20.68 1.36
C LYS A 12 2.52 20.68 -0.14
N PHE A 13 2.57 19.52 -0.81
CA PHE A 13 2.19 19.42 -2.22
C PHE A 13 0.75 19.89 -2.48
N TYR A 14 -0.17 19.65 -1.54
CA TYR A 14 -1.58 19.99 -1.67
C TYR A 14 -1.87 21.49 -1.46
N GLU A 15 -0.92 22.25 -0.89
CA GLU A 15 -1.03 23.70 -0.76
C GLU A 15 -0.69 24.45 -2.05
N LYS A 16 -0.06 23.77 -3.01
CA LYS A 16 0.24 24.36 -4.31
C LYS A 16 -1.03 24.72 -5.04
N ASP A 17 -0.96 25.73 -5.91
CA ASP A 17 -2.04 26.03 -6.82
C ASP A 17 -2.46 24.79 -7.62
N PHE A 18 -3.75 24.64 -7.85
CA PHE A 18 -4.29 23.48 -8.57
C PHE A 18 -3.66 23.32 -9.97
N SER A 19 -3.35 24.44 -10.63
CA SER A 19 -2.64 24.44 -11.92
C SER A 19 -1.23 23.85 -11.82
N GLU A 20 -0.47 24.19 -10.77
CA GLU A 20 0.85 23.60 -10.51
C GLU A 20 0.75 22.10 -10.22
N GLN A 21 -0.23 21.68 -9.41
CA GLN A 21 -0.46 20.27 -9.12
C GLN A 21 -0.79 19.49 -10.40
N MET A 22 -1.61 20.07 -11.28
CA MET A 22 -1.98 19.47 -12.56
C MET A 22 -0.79 19.37 -13.51
N GLU A 23 0.08 20.39 -13.58
CA GLU A 23 1.28 20.35 -14.41
C GLU A 23 2.25 19.27 -13.93
N PHE A 24 2.52 19.24 -12.63
CA PHE A 24 3.37 18.21 -12.01
C PHE A 24 2.86 16.80 -12.30
N ASN A 25 1.54 16.58 -12.16
CA ASN A 25 0.92 15.28 -12.45
C ASN A 25 0.97 14.93 -13.94
N ARG A 26 0.82 15.90 -14.84
CA ARG A 26 0.94 15.70 -16.28
C ARG A 26 2.34 15.22 -16.66
N GLU A 27 3.38 15.94 -16.22
CA GLU A 27 4.76 15.54 -16.48
C GLU A 27 5.06 14.13 -15.94
N ARG A 28 4.61 13.84 -14.72
CA ARG A 28 4.81 12.54 -14.08
C ARG A 28 4.12 11.42 -14.86
N MET A 29 2.87 11.64 -15.28
CA MET A 29 2.11 10.70 -16.10
C MET A 29 2.81 10.45 -17.44
N GLU A 30 3.27 11.49 -18.12
CA GLU A 30 3.98 11.33 -19.40
C GLU A 30 5.29 10.57 -19.26
N ARG A 31 6.09 10.87 -18.22
CA ARG A 31 7.31 10.10 -17.90
C ARG A 31 7.00 8.64 -17.64
N TYR A 32 5.93 8.35 -16.88
CA TYR A 32 5.50 6.98 -16.62
C TYR A 32 5.04 6.30 -17.91
N PHE A 33 4.17 6.93 -18.69
CA PHE A 33 3.64 6.42 -19.95
C PHE A 33 4.75 6.05 -20.96
N ARG A 34 5.78 6.90 -21.09
CA ARG A 34 6.95 6.61 -21.95
C ARG A 34 7.68 5.32 -21.58
N ARG A 35 7.71 4.96 -20.29
CA ARG A 35 8.27 3.68 -19.81
C ARG A 35 7.27 2.54 -19.97
N TRP A 36 6.02 2.77 -19.54
CA TRP A 36 4.95 1.78 -19.56
C TRP A 36 4.66 1.25 -20.97
N ARG A 37 4.63 2.10 -21.99
CA ARG A 37 4.39 1.69 -23.39
C ARG A 37 5.40 0.68 -23.94
N LYS A 38 6.56 0.52 -23.28
CA LYS A 38 7.62 -0.43 -23.67
C LYS A 38 7.44 -1.82 -23.03
N THR A 39 6.55 -1.93 -22.04
CA THR A 39 6.29 -3.18 -21.31
C THR A 39 5.49 -4.15 -22.16
N ASP A 40 5.54 -5.43 -21.80
CA ASP A 40 4.69 -6.44 -22.45
C ASP A 40 3.22 -6.28 -22.06
N LEU A 41 2.93 -5.62 -20.95
CA LEU A 41 1.56 -5.27 -20.56
C LEU A 41 0.94 -4.30 -21.57
N ALA A 42 1.67 -3.26 -21.97
CA ALA A 42 1.20 -2.32 -22.98
C ALA A 42 0.93 -3.00 -24.33
N LYS A 43 1.81 -3.91 -24.75
CA LYS A 43 1.62 -4.70 -25.99
C LYS A 43 0.41 -5.63 -25.90
N MET A 44 0.15 -6.17 -24.72
CA MET A 44 -0.97 -7.08 -24.49
C MET A 44 -2.31 -6.33 -24.46
N LEU A 45 -2.37 -5.17 -23.82
CA LEU A 45 -3.59 -4.38 -23.67
C LEU A 45 -3.95 -3.55 -24.91
N CYS A 46 -2.95 -3.05 -25.64
CA CYS A 46 -3.19 -2.14 -26.76
C CYS A 46 -2.89 -2.83 -28.10
N ARG A 47 -3.84 -2.72 -29.04
CA ARG A 47 -3.65 -3.18 -30.42
C ARG A 47 -3.03 -2.04 -31.24
N GLY A 48 -1.77 -2.20 -31.66
CA GLY A 48 -1.10 -1.24 -32.55
C GLY A 48 -0.19 -0.22 -31.85
N ASN A 49 0.15 0.85 -32.56
CA ASN A 49 1.11 1.86 -32.08
C ASN A 49 0.42 2.90 -31.18
N ILE A 50 0.73 2.87 -29.88
CA ILE A 50 0.19 3.80 -28.88
C ILE A 50 0.98 5.10 -28.91
N LYS A 51 0.34 6.22 -29.28
CA LYS A 51 1.00 7.53 -29.34
C LYS A 51 0.76 8.35 -28.08
N SER A 52 -0.42 8.20 -27.47
CA SER A 52 -0.87 8.95 -26.31
C SER A 52 -1.47 8.05 -25.24
N PHE A 53 -1.48 8.49 -23.98
CA PHE A 53 -2.17 7.79 -22.90
C PHE A 53 -3.69 7.67 -23.15
N ARG A 54 -4.25 8.57 -23.98
CA ARG A 54 -5.66 8.54 -24.40
C ARG A 54 -5.99 7.33 -25.29
N ASP A 55 -4.98 6.71 -25.89
CA ASP A 55 -5.15 5.53 -26.74
C ASP A 55 -5.20 4.23 -25.91
N VAL A 56 -4.97 4.31 -24.59
CA VAL A 56 -5.01 3.16 -23.68
C VAL A 56 -6.46 2.82 -23.36
N PRO A 57 -6.91 1.58 -23.59
CA PRO A 57 -8.29 1.20 -23.32
C PRO A 57 -8.57 1.21 -21.82
N ILE A 58 -9.85 1.42 -21.47
CA ILE A 58 -10.34 1.15 -20.12
C ILE A 58 -10.27 -0.37 -19.90
N THR A 59 -9.67 -0.79 -18.78
CA THR A 59 -9.45 -2.20 -18.47
C THR A 59 -10.26 -2.66 -17.26
N ARG A 60 -10.37 -3.99 -17.13
CA ARG A 60 -10.89 -4.74 -15.99
C ARG A 60 -9.79 -5.63 -15.44
N TYR A 61 -9.98 -6.14 -14.23
CA TYR A 61 -8.99 -7.03 -13.60
C TYR A 61 -8.70 -8.28 -14.44
N ASP A 62 -9.70 -8.79 -15.16
CA ASP A 62 -9.57 -9.99 -15.99
C ASP A 62 -8.70 -9.77 -17.23
N ASP A 63 -8.44 -8.51 -17.61
CA ASP A 63 -7.49 -8.16 -18.68
C ASP A 63 -6.02 -8.35 -18.24
N TYR A 64 -5.78 -8.75 -16.99
CA TYR A 64 -4.45 -8.95 -16.40
C TYR A 64 -4.22 -10.43 -16.02
N PRO A 65 -4.21 -11.38 -16.99
CA PRO A 65 -4.09 -12.81 -16.71
C PRO A 65 -2.80 -13.17 -15.95
N MET A 66 -1.74 -12.39 -16.12
CA MET A 66 -0.48 -12.58 -15.37
C MET A 66 -0.66 -12.39 -13.85
N LEU A 67 -1.58 -11.52 -13.41
CA LEU A 67 -1.88 -11.31 -11.99
C LEU A 67 -2.72 -12.46 -11.42
N SER A 68 -3.65 -13.00 -12.21
CA SER A 68 -4.41 -14.20 -11.85
C SER A 68 -3.49 -15.43 -11.71
N GLU A 69 -2.56 -15.61 -12.66
CA GLU A 69 -1.56 -16.68 -12.59
C GLU A 69 -0.63 -16.51 -11.37
N PHE A 70 -0.16 -15.29 -11.12
CA PHE A 70 0.62 -14.96 -9.93
C PHE A 70 -0.16 -15.28 -8.65
N GLY A 71 -1.43 -14.87 -8.58
CA GLY A 71 -2.33 -15.13 -7.46
C GLY A 71 -2.50 -16.62 -7.15
N ARG A 72 -2.59 -17.46 -8.19
CA ARG A 72 -2.62 -18.92 -8.04
C ARG A 72 -1.28 -19.45 -7.49
N LYS A 73 -0.16 -19.06 -8.11
CA LYS A 73 1.18 -19.51 -7.69
C LYS A 73 1.51 -19.12 -6.25
N ILE A 74 1.19 -17.89 -5.85
CA ILE A 74 1.45 -17.43 -4.48
C ILE A 74 0.54 -18.17 -3.48
N SER A 75 -0.72 -18.45 -3.83
CA SER A 75 -1.64 -19.21 -2.98
C SER A 75 -1.19 -20.68 -2.80
N GLU A 76 -0.58 -21.28 -3.82
CA GLU A 76 0.03 -22.62 -3.70
C GLU A 76 1.30 -22.58 -2.85
N ALA A 77 2.13 -21.55 -3.04
CA ALA A 77 3.37 -21.39 -2.30
C ALA A 77 3.12 -21.13 -0.81
N THR A 78 2.08 -20.39 -0.44
CA THR A 78 1.73 -20.12 0.96
C THR A 78 1.26 -21.37 1.69
N LYS A 79 0.54 -22.26 1.00
CA LYS A 79 0.15 -23.58 1.54
C LYS A 79 1.36 -24.47 1.82
N ARG A 80 2.36 -24.47 0.92
CA ARG A 80 3.57 -25.30 1.04
C ARG A 80 4.61 -24.73 2.00
N ASN A 81 4.67 -23.41 2.12
CA ASN A 81 5.66 -22.70 2.91
C ASN A 81 4.94 -21.77 3.88
N PRO A 82 4.45 -22.28 5.02
CA PRO A 82 3.76 -21.44 6.00
C PRO A 82 4.69 -20.39 6.60
N LYS A 83 4.08 -19.33 7.17
CA LYS A 83 4.78 -18.32 7.95
C LYS A 83 5.52 -18.97 9.12
N ARG A 84 6.77 -18.58 9.36
CA ARG A 84 7.55 -19.07 10.51
C ARG A 84 7.01 -18.47 11.80
N LYS A 85 7.26 -19.15 12.92
CA LYS A 85 6.91 -18.63 14.26
C LYS A 85 7.66 -17.30 14.49
N GLY A 86 6.93 -16.25 14.82
CA GLY A 86 7.48 -14.90 15.05
C GLY A 86 7.82 -14.08 13.80
N GLU A 87 7.84 -14.67 12.60
CA GLU A 87 8.05 -13.94 11.33
C GLU A 87 6.87 -12.99 11.08
N LEU A 88 7.14 -11.75 10.68
CA LEU A 88 6.09 -10.79 10.35
C LEU A 88 5.51 -11.10 8.98
N PHE A 89 4.24 -10.75 8.73
CA PHE A 89 3.63 -11.01 7.43
C PHE A 89 4.36 -10.27 6.29
N LYS A 90 4.92 -9.09 6.56
CA LYS A 90 5.76 -8.36 5.60
C LYS A 90 7.00 -9.17 5.20
N GLU A 91 7.73 -9.71 6.16
CA GLU A 91 8.92 -10.53 5.92
C GLU A 91 8.56 -11.82 5.18
N TYR A 92 7.47 -12.44 5.59
CA TYR A 92 6.93 -13.63 4.95
C TYR A 92 6.61 -13.41 3.48
N TYR A 93 5.85 -12.35 3.17
CA TYR A 93 5.45 -12.04 1.79
C TYR A 93 6.60 -11.57 0.93
N ASP A 94 7.57 -10.83 1.47
CA ASP A 94 8.81 -10.49 0.76
C ASP A 94 9.58 -11.74 0.35
N ARG A 95 9.70 -12.71 1.26
CA ARG A 95 10.44 -13.96 1.05
C ARG A 95 9.79 -14.82 -0.04
N ILE A 96 8.47 -14.98 -0.01
CA ILE A 96 7.76 -15.87 -0.95
C ILE A 96 7.49 -15.21 -2.30
N SER A 97 7.18 -13.91 -2.32
CA SER A 97 6.73 -13.23 -3.54
C SER A 97 7.87 -12.96 -4.52
N ARG A 98 9.10 -12.73 -4.04
CA ARG A 98 10.23 -12.33 -4.89
C ARG A 98 10.51 -13.31 -6.03
N LYS A 99 10.58 -14.61 -5.73
CA LYS A 99 10.81 -15.64 -6.78
C LYS A 99 9.58 -15.85 -7.66
N ILE A 100 8.39 -15.81 -7.07
CA ILE A 100 7.14 -16.12 -7.78
C ILE A 100 6.76 -14.99 -8.74
N GLY A 101 6.99 -13.76 -8.33
CA GLY A 101 6.60 -12.57 -9.08
C GLY A 101 7.71 -12.01 -9.97
N ALA A 102 8.90 -12.63 -10.04
CA ALA A 102 9.97 -12.19 -10.95
C ALA A 102 9.51 -12.14 -12.42
N SER A 103 8.58 -13.01 -12.83
CA SER A 103 7.99 -12.97 -14.17
C SER A 103 7.10 -11.75 -14.41
N LEU A 104 6.72 -11.00 -13.37
CA LEU A 104 5.91 -9.80 -13.49
C LEU A 104 6.72 -8.59 -13.98
N ASP A 105 8.04 -8.61 -13.84
CA ASP A 105 8.92 -7.48 -14.18
C ASP A 105 8.73 -7.00 -15.62
N ARG A 106 8.53 -7.93 -16.57
CA ARG A 106 8.28 -7.62 -18.00
C ARG A 106 6.98 -6.84 -18.24
N TYR A 107 6.05 -6.87 -17.29
CA TYR A 107 4.74 -6.21 -17.36
C TYR A 107 4.72 -4.87 -16.61
N MET A 108 5.81 -4.51 -15.92
CA MET A 108 5.89 -3.33 -15.06
C MET A 108 6.99 -2.36 -15.53
N THR A 109 6.91 -1.11 -15.10
CA THR A 109 7.93 -0.09 -15.43
C THR A 109 9.17 -0.16 -14.54
N GLU A 110 9.08 -0.91 -13.45
CA GLU A 110 10.09 -1.10 -12.41
C GLU A 110 10.05 -2.57 -11.97
N PRO A 111 11.17 -3.15 -11.51
CA PRO A 111 11.17 -4.51 -10.96
C PRO A 111 10.19 -4.65 -9.79
N LEU A 112 9.69 -5.88 -9.59
CA LEU A 112 8.83 -6.22 -8.47
C LEU A 112 9.49 -5.81 -7.16
N TYR A 113 8.80 -4.95 -6.42
CA TYR A 113 9.22 -4.53 -5.09
C TYR A 113 8.30 -5.13 -4.02
N LEU A 114 6.98 -5.08 -4.24
CA LEU A 114 6.01 -5.72 -3.37
C LEU A 114 4.77 -6.21 -4.12
N CYS A 115 4.06 -7.14 -3.50
CA CYS A 115 2.73 -7.55 -3.90
C CYS A 115 1.71 -7.23 -2.81
N MET A 116 0.50 -6.91 -3.22
CA MET A 116 -0.63 -6.69 -2.33
C MET A 116 -1.83 -7.48 -2.83
N LYS A 117 -2.83 -7.64 -1.97
CA LYS A 117 -4.13 -8.16 -2.37
C LYS A 117 -5.27 -7.35 -1.80
N THR A 118 -6.41 -7.42 -2.47
CA THR A 118 -7.71 -7.01 -1.93
C THR A 118 -8.59 -8.25 -1.76
N THR A 119 -9.58 -8.17 -0.90
CA THR A 119 -10.53 -9.28 -0.64
C THR A 119 -11.45 -9.57 -1.82
N GLY A 120 -11.52 -8.66 -2.81
CA GLY A 120 -12.42 -8.79 -3.96
C GLY A 120 -13.90 -8.68 -3.61
N THR A 121 -14.77 -8.75 -4.61
CA THR A 121 -16.24 -8.68 -4.44
C THR A 121 -16.91 -10.04 -4.45
N THR A 122 -16.24 -11.09 -4.92
CA THR A 122 -16.79 -12.44 -5.13
C THR A 122 -16.06 -13.54 -4.35
N GLY A 123 -15.30 -13.16 -3.30
CA GLY A 123 -14.53 -14.10 -2.47
C GLY A 123 -13.17 -14.49 -3.04
N GLU A 124 -12.90 -14.17 -4.30
CA GLU A 124 -11.56 -14.32 -4.90
C GLU A 124 -10.72 -13.06 -4.67
N SER A 125 -9.55 -13.25 -4.06
CA SER A 125 -8.61 -12.16 -3.82
C SER A 125 -7.99 -11.67 -5.12
N LYS A 126 -8.02 -10.36 -5.36
CA LYS A 126 -7.32 -9.71 -6.47
C LYS A 126 -5.92 -9.34 -6.04
N TRP A 127 -4.93 -9.81 -6.76
CA TRP A 127 -3.52 -9.55 -6.51
C TRP A 127 -3.03 -8.40 -7.38
N ILE A 128 -2.21 -7.54 -6.79
CA ILE A 128 -1.54 -6.44 -7.47
C ILE A 128 -0.05 -6.48 -7.14
N ALA A 129 0.77 -6.02 -8.07
CA ALA A 129 2.21 -5.99 -7.96
C ALA A 129 2.73 -4.61 -8.33
N HIS A 130 3.70 -4.12 -7.57
CA HIS A 130 4.17 -2.76 -7.69
C HIS A 130 5.70 -2.66 -7.50
N GLY A 131 6.28 -1.68 -8.17
CA GLY A 131 7.68 -1.28 -8.01
C GLY A 131 7.90 -0.33 -6.82
N GLU A 132 9.16 0.01 -6.59
CA GLU A 132 9.57 0.81 -5.42
C GLU A 132 8.98 2.23 -5.43
N THR A 133 8.85 2.86 -6.61
CA THR A 133 8.27 4.21 -6.70
C THR A 133 6.84 4.25 -6.18
N PHE A 134 6.05 3.20 -6.44
CA PHE A 134 4.70 3.08 -5.90
C PHE A 134 4.73 3.00 -4.37
N TRP A 135 5.60 2.18 -3.79
CA TRP A 135 5.73 2.06 -2.34
C TRP A 135 6.03 3.40 -1.67
N LYS A 136 7.00 4.15 -2.23
CA LYS A 136 7.37 5.49 -1.71
C LYS A 136 6.18 6.45 -1.76
N ASN A 137 5.42 6.47 -2.85
CA ASN A 137 4.21 7.30 -2.95
C ASN A 137 3.11 6.81 -1.99
N PHE A 138 2.93 5.50 -1.86
CA PHE A 138 1.91 4.90 -1.01
C PHE A 138 2.17 5.22 0.46
N VAL A 139 3.43 5.13 0.92
CA VAL A 139 3.84 5.57 2.25
C VAL A 139 3.52 7.05 2.46
N SER A 140 3.90 7.90 1.51
CA SER A 140 3.58 9.33 1.58
C SER A 140 2.08 9.55 1.69
N GLY A 141 1.29 8.95 0.79
CA GLY A 141 -0.17 9.13 0.74
C GLY A 141 -0.89 8.59 1.99
N ALA A 142 -0.48 7.44 2.53
CA ALA A 142 -1.04 6.90 3.76
C ALA A 142 -0.85 7.87 4.95
N ILE A 143 0.34 8.46 5.06
CA ILE A 143 0.62 9.45 6.11
C ILE A 143 -0.11 10.77 5.83
N SER A 144 -0.15 11.24 4.58
CA SER A 144 -0.88 12.45 4.20
C SER A 144 -2.37 12.35 4.56
N VAL A 145 -3.00 11.20 4.29
CA VAL A 145 -4.41 10.96 4.65
C VAL A 145 -4.62 11.07 6.16
N ALA A 146 -3.74 10.44 6.95
CA ALA A 146 -3.81 10.53 8.41
C ALA A 146 -3.62 11.97 8.91
N VAL A 147 -2.65 12.70 8.34
CA VAL A 147 -2.37 14.09 8.68
C VAL A 147 -3.58 14.99 8.38
N ILE A 148 -4.12 14.92 7.16
CA ILE A 148 -5.26 15.71 6.72
C ILE A 148 -6.52 15.39 7.54
N ALA A 149 -6.76 14.10 7.85
CA ALA A 149 -7.89 13.69 8.68
C ALA A 149 -7.82 14.22 10.12
N CYS A 150 -6.63 14.65 10.57
CA CYS A 150 -6.40 15.23 11.89
C CYS A 150 -6.18 16.75 11.84
N SER A 151 -6.56 17.42 10.75
CA SER A 151 -6.39 18.87 10.57
C SER A 151 -7.72 19.61 10.65
N ASP A 152 -7.72 20.80 11.25
CA ASP A 152 -8.88 21.72 11.21
C ASP A 152 -8.76 22.71 10.02
N GLY A 153 -7.55 22.90 9.48
CA GLY A 153 -7.27 23.75 8.32
C GLY A 153 -6.02 23.35 7.54
N TRP A 154 -5.74 24.08 6.46
CA TRP A 154 -4.49 23.94 5.68
C TRP A 154 -3.30 24.49 6.47
N GLY A 155 -2.12 23.90 6.30
CA GLY A 155 -0.89 24.31 6.98
C GLY A 155 -0.68 23.69 8.35
N GLU A 156 -1.65 22.95 8.88
CA GLU A 156 -1.61 22.48 10.26
C GLU A 156 -2.14 21.06 10.42
N THR A 157 -1.77 20.39 11.52
CA THR A 157 -2.35 19.11 11.93
C THR A 157 -2.24 18.93 13.43
N LYS A 158 -3.24 18.27 14.02
CA LYS A 158 -3.19 17.82 15.42
C LYS A 158 -2.45 16.49 15.59
N ALA A 159 -2.22 15.75 14.50
CA ALA A 159 -1.48 14.51 14.53
C ALA A 159 0.00 14.77 14.85
N LYS A 160 0.54 13.97 15.78
CA LYS A 160 1.93 14.09 16.22
C LYS A 160 2.67 12.77 16.04
N ILE A 161 3.97 12.86 15.80
CA ILE A 161 4.83 11.68 15.83
C ILE A 161 4.74 11.02 17.20
N GLY A 162 4.55 9.71 17.20
CA GLY A 162 4.36 8.89 18.38
C GLY A 162 2.92 8.82 18.86
N ASP A 163 1.97 9.51 18.21
CA ASP A 163 0.55 9.34 18.49
C ASP A 163 0.14 7.88 18.28
N LYS A 164 -0.80 7.43 19.11
CA LYS A 164 -1.29 6.05 19.09
C LYS A 164 -2.38 5.90 18.05
N ALA A 165 -2.24 4.92 17.18
CA ALA A 165 -3.19 4.57 16.13
C ALA A 165 -3.69 3.14 16.29
N LEU A 166 -4.98 2.90 16.06
CA LEU A 166 -5.54 1.55 16.12
C LEU A 166 -5.04 0.67 14.99
N ASN A 167 -4.57 -0.52 15.35
CA ASN A 167 -4.21 -1.55 14.40
C ASN A 167 -5.34 -2.58 14.29
N LEU A 168 -6.35 -2.25 13.48
CA LEU A 168 -7.57 -3.04 13.26
C LEU A 168 -7.72 -3.54 11.83
N THR A 169 -6.67 -3.39 11.02
CA THR A 169 -6.73 -3.72 9.60
C THR A 169 -6.36 -5.19 9.36
N ALA A 170 -6.75 -5.71 8.21
CA ALA A 170 -6.25 -7.02 7.77
C ALA A 170 -4.73 -6.92 7.52
N PRO A 171 -3.93 -7.92 7.96
CA PRO A 171 -2.48 -7.88 7.85
C PRO A 171 -2.00 -7.99 6.40
N VAL A 172 -0.71 -7.72 6.19
CA VAL A 172 -0.01 -7.98 4.92
C VAL A 172 -0.32 -9.43 4.48
N PRO A 173 -0.73 -9.65 3.21
CA PRO A 173 -0.50 -8.82 2.03
C PRO A 173 -1.69 -7.94 1.67
N HIS A 174 -2.68 -7.77 2.56
CA HIS A 174 -3.79 -6.87 2.25
C HIS A 174 -3.29 -5.43 2.12
N LEU A 175 -3.89 -4.67 1.21
CA LEU A 175 -3.58 -3.24 1.02
C LEU A 175 -3.65 -2.47 2.34
N SER A 176 -4.65 -2.76 3.18
CA SER A 176 -4.82 -2.16 4.50
C SER A 176 -3.65 -2.46 5.46
N GLY A 177 -3.12 -3.69 5.42
CA GLY A 177 -1.97 -4.08 6.23
C GLY A 177 -0.69 -3.39 5.77
N TRP A 178 -0.54 -3.17 4.46
CA TRP A 178 0.54 -2.33 3.93
C TRP A 178 0.39 -0.86 4.35
N ALA A 179 -0.84 -0.34 4.46
CA ALA A 179 -1.08 1.01 4.97
C ALA A 179 -0.67 1.12 6.45
N SER A 180 -1.05 0.15 7.29
CA SER A 180 -0.59 0.07 8.68
C SER A 180 0.94 -0.02 8.76
N TRP A 181 1.56 -0.86 7.91
CA TRP A 181 3.01 -0.97 7.83
C TRP A 181 3.71 0.35 7.46
N ALA A 182 3.10 1.16 6.58
CA ALA A 182 3.62 2.48 6.24
C ALA A 182 3.45 3.48 7.38
N SER A 183 2.26 3.51 8.00
CA SER A 183 1.91 4.45 9.06
C SER A 183 2.73 4.26 10.34
N GLN A 184 3.24 3.05 10.61
CA GLN A 184 4.07 2.78 11.78
C GLN A 184 5.38 3.58 11.82
N ILE A 185 5.80 4.18 10.69
CA ILE A 185 7.00 5.03 10.61
C ILE A 185 6.88 6.22 11.57
N HIS A 186 5.68 6.77 11.76
CA HIS A 186 5.43 7.92 12.62
C HIS A 186 4.46 7.64 13.77
N PHE A 187 3.56 6.67 13.61
CA PHE A 187 2.52 6.40 14.60
C PHE A 187 2.77 5.11 15.37
N LYS A 188 2.40 5.09 16.64
CA LYS A 188 2.47 3.90 17.48
C LYS A 188 1.21 3.07 17.29
N LEU A 189 1.33 1.95 16.59
CA LEU A 189 0.22 1.03 16.37
C LEU A 189 -0.15 0.29 17.65
N ILE A 190 -1.45 0.24 17.97
CA ILE A 190 -1.99 -0.44 19.14
C ILE A 190 -3.05 -1.47 18.68
N PRO A 191 -2.79 -2.78 18.84
CA PRO A 191 -1.53 -3.37 19.28
C PRO A 191 -0.43 -3.24 18.21
N PRO A 192 0.86 -3.36 18.56
CA PRO A 192 1.94 -3.35 17.58
C PRO A 192 1.78 -4.46 16.53
N ILE A 193 2.34 -4.26 15.33
CA ILE A 193 2.24 -5.23 14.22
C ILE A 193 2.84 -6.57 14.63
N GLU A 194 3.92 -6.58 15.39
CA GLU A 194 4.59 -7.78 15.87
C GLU A 194 3.67 -8.62 16.76
N VAL A 195 2.72 -7.98 17.44
CA VAL A 195 1.68 -8.67 18.20
C VAL A 195 0.61 -9.18 17.24
N THR A 196 -0.01 -8.30 16.44
CA THR A 196 -1.16 -8.67 15.60
C THR A 196 -0.84 -9.74 14.56
N ASP A 197 0.37 -9.73 14.00
CA ASP A 197 0.83 -10.71 13.00
C ASP A 197 1.02 -12.13 13.59
N ASN A 198 1.01 -12.25 14.91
CA ASN A 198 1.18 -13.50 15.64
C ASN A 198 -0.04 -13.89 16.49
N LEU A 199 -1.14 -13.13 16.40
CA LEU A 199 -2.42 -13.52 16.98
C LEU A 199 -3.14 -14.53 16.07
N ARG A 200 -4.08 -15.27 16.66
CA ARG A 200 -4.83 -16.30 15.94
C ARG A 200 -5.82 -15.71 14.94
N ASP A 201 -6.52 -14.65 15.35
CA ASP A 201 -7.60 -14.04 14.61
C ASP A 201 -7.87 -12.59 15.05
N MET A 202 -8.77 -11.91 14.33
CA MET A 202 -9.17 -10.54 14.64
C MET A 202 -9.84 -10.39 16.00
N LYS A 203 -10.48 -11.43 16.54
CA LYS A 203 -11.17 -11.37 17.83
C LYS A 203 -10.16 -11.15 18.95
N GLU A 204 -9.00 -11.82 18.90
CA GLU A 204 -7.90 -11.56 19.83
C GLU A 204 -7.38 -10.11 19.73
N THR A 205 -7.23 -9.59 18.50
CA THR A 205 -6.83 -8.19 18.27
C THR A 205 -7.82 -7.22 18.93
N PHE A 206 -9.12 -7.42 18.71
CA PHE A 206 -10.17 -6.60 19.33
C PHE A 206 -10.10 -6.63 20.86
N PHE A 207 -9.89 -7.80 21.47
CA PHE A 207 -9.75 -7.89 22.92
C PHE A 207 -8.56 -7.11 23.47
N LEU A 208 -7.42 -7.13 22.80
CA LEU A 208 -6.25 -6.36 23.22
C LEU A 208 -6.52 -4.85 23.13
N ILE A 209 -7.22 -4.40 22.10
CA ILE A 209 -7.62 -3.00 21.93
C ILE A 209 -8.59 -2.57 23.02
N LEU A 210 -9.63 -3.36 23.28
CA LEU A 210 -10.59 -3.06 24.36
C LEU A 210 -9.87 -2.99 25.71
N LYS A 211 -8.88 -3.86 25.94
CA LYS A 211 -8.06 -3.83 27.16
C LYS A 211 -7.19 -2.58 27.23
N ALA A 212 -6.61 -2.13 26.12
CA ALA A 212 -5.86 -0.87 26.06
C ALA A 212 -6.78 0.33 26.37
N ILE A 213 -7.94 0.42 25.70
CA ILE A 213 -8.93 1.47 25.92
C ILE A 213 -9.39 1.50 27.39
N ARG A 214 -9.73 0.34 27.97
CA ARG A 214 -10.13 0.23 29.38
C ARG A 214 -9.06 0.69 30.38
N ARG A 215 -7.78 0.67 29.99
CA ARG A 215 -6.66 1.17 30.81
C ARG A 215 -6.45 2.68 30.68
N GLY A 216 -7.32 3.37 29.92
CA GLY A 216 -7.21 4.80 29.68
C GLY A 216 -6.21 5.14 28.57
N GLU A 217 -5.85 4.18 27.71
CA GLU A 217 -4.96 4.47 26.59
C GLU A 217 -5.61 5.45 25.61
N LYS A 218 -5.00 6.62 25.46
CA LYS A 218 -5.48 7.63 24.51
C LYS A 218 -5.06 7.25 23.10
N ILE A 219 -6.05 7.01 22.26
CA ILE A 219 -5.90 6.74 20.83
C ILE A 219 -6.21 8.03 20.09
N SER A 220 -5.31 8.44 19.20
CA SER A 220 -5.47 9.65 18.39
C SER A 220 -5.97 9.35 16.98
N LEU A 221 -5.69 8.15 16.44
CA LEU A 221 -6.06 7.78 15.07
C LEU A 221 -6.67 6.38 14.99
N ALA A 222 -7.58 6.19 14.04
CA ALA A 222 -8.13 4.91 13.64
C ALA A 222 -8.43 4.96 12.13
N GLY A 223 -8.22 3.84 11.43
CA GLY A 223 -8.43 3.73 9.98
C GLY A 223 -8.53 2.28 9.53
#